data_AF-A0A535FNK0-F1
#
_entry.id   AF-A0A535FNK0-F1
#
_cell.length_a   1.000
_cell.length_b   1.000
_cell.length_c   1.000
_cell.angle_alpha   90.00
_cell.angle_beta   90.00
_cell.angle_gamma   90.00
#
_symmetry.space_group_name_H-M   'P 1'
#
loop_
_entity.id
_entity.type
_entity.pdbx_description
1 polymer ?
#
loop_
_entity_poly.entity_id
_entity_poly.type
_entity_poly.pdbx_seq_one_letter_code
_entity_poly.pdbx_strand_id
1 'polypeptide(L)'
;MLVVLIGLMVLVALVGASVGLVLGTAAPIQMLPLIFALVLTPLMFTGCTFYPWASLGAIKWFQIVTLFNPLTYAAEGMRYAMVPPLHGQPLPTLAIGWVLLALCASFVLCLWGGLKLFHRRVVS
;
A
#
# COMPACT_ATOMS: atom_id res chain seq x y z
N MET A 1 12.02 17.49 1.59
CA MET A 1 11.28 16.55 2.47
C MET A 1 9.78 16.78 2.42
N LEU A 2 9.28 17.99 2.74
CA LEU A 2 7.84 18.26 2.86
C LEU A 2 7.02 17.97 1.58
N VAL A 3 7.53 18.37 0.41
CA VAL A 3 6.85 18.10 -0.88
C VAL A 3 6.71 16.60 -1.14
N VAL A 4 7.75 15.82 -0.84
CA VAL A 4 7.76 14.36 -1.02
C VAL A 4 6.76 13.72 -0.06
N LEU A 5 6.71 14.19 1.20
CA LEU A 5 5.75 13.70 2.19
C LEU A 5 4.31 13.95 1.74
N ILE A 6 3.97 15.18 1.35
CA ILE A 6 2.62 15.53 0.89
C ILE A 6 2.27 14.72 -0.37
N GLY A 7 3.18 14.62 -1.34
CA GLY A 7 2.97 13.82 -2.54
C GLY A 7 2.70 12.34 -2.24
N LEU A 8 3.46 11.75 -1.31
CA LEU A 8 3.22 10.38 -0.84
C LEU A 8 1.88 10.23 -0.11
N MET A 9 1.51 11.17 0.76
CA MET A 9 0.23 11.12 1.47
C MET A 9 -0.95 11.14 0.50
N VAL A 10 -0.90 12.03 -0.51
CA VAL A 10 -1.93 12.09 -1.55
C VAL A 10 -1.97 10.78 -2.35
N LEU A 11 -0.82 10.27 -2.78
CA LEU A 11 -0.76 9.04 -3.57
C LEU A 11 -1.26 7.82 -2.77
N VAL A 12 -0.87 7.70 -1.50
CA VAL A 12 -1.34 6.63 -0.61
C VAL A 12 -2.84 6.75 -0.36
N ALA A 13 -3.37 7.97 -0.19
CA ALA A 13 -4.81 8.19 -0.07
C ALA A 13 -5.57 7.75 -1.33
N LEU A 14 -5.04 8.05 -2.51
CA LEU A 14 -5.62 7.62 -3.79
C LEU A 14 -5.58 6.09 -3.96
N VAL A 15 -4.46 5.45 -3.60
CA VAL A 15 -4.36 3.98 -3.57
C VAL A 15 -5.39 3.41 -2.59
N GLY A 16 -5.47 3.93 -1.37
CA GLY A 16 -6.45 3.50 -0.37
C GLY A 16 -7.90 3.64 -0.83
N ALA A 17 -8.24 4.77 -1.46
CA ALA A 17 -9.57 5.01 -2.02
C ALA A 17 -9.91 4.03 -3.16
N SER A 18 -8.96 3.77 -4.07
CA SER A 18 -9.16 2.83 -5.18
C SER A 18 -9.27 1.38 -4.72
N VAL A 19 -8.48 0.96 -3.72
CA VAL A 19 -8.63 -0.36 -3.06
C VAL A 19 -9.99 -0.46 -2.36
N GLY A 20 -10.42 0.59 -1.66
CA GLY A 20 -11.73 0.67 -1.04
C GLY A 20 -12.87 0.51 -2.05
N LEU A 21 -12.74 1.13 -3.23
CA LEU A 21 -13.69 0.96 -4.34
C LEU A 21 -13.75 -0.49 -4.82
N VAL A 22 -12.60 -1.15 -5.00
CA VAL A 22 -12.55 -2.58 -5.39
C VAL A 22 -13.25 -3.45 -4.35
N LEU A 23 -12.92 -3.29 -3.07
CA LEU A 23 -13.50 -4.11 -2.00
C LEU A 23 -15.00 -3.85 -1.82
N GLY A 24 -15.41 -2.58 -1.86
CA GLY A 24 -16.81 -2.18 -1.73
C GLY A 24 -17.71 -2.63 -2.88
N THR A 25 -17.15 -2.82 -4.07
CA THR A 25 -17.90 -3.28 -5.25
C THR A 25 -17.87 -4.80 -5.44
N ALA A 26 -16.75 -5.46 -5.06
CA ALA A 26 -16.58 -6.90 -5.17
C ALA A 26 -17.42 -7.69 -4.16
N ALA A 27 -17.70 -7.12 -2.99
CA ALA A 27 -18.34 -7.81 -1.89
C ALA A 27 -19.84 -7.49 -1.74
N PRO A 28 -20.63 -8.39 -1.14
CA PRO A 28 -21.94 -8.06 -0.62
C PRO A 28 -21.80 -7.11 0.59
N ILE A 29 -22.62 -6.05 0.62
CA ILE A 29 -22.54 -4.96 1.61
C ILE A 29 -22.66 -5.48 3.05
N GLN A 30 -23.42 -6.55 3.26
CA GLN A 30 -23.65 -7.18 4.57
C GLN A 30 -22.37 -7.76 5.18
N MET A 31 -21.44 -8.24 4.37
CA MET A 31 -20.17 -8.83 4.82
C MET A 31 -19.00 -7.85 4.76
N LEU A 32 -19.24 -6.61 4.35
CA LEU A 32 -18.19 -5.63 4.13
C LEU A 32 -17.33 -5.37 5.38
N PRO A 33 -17.91 -5.21 6.60
CA PRO A 33 -17.10 -5.06 7.82
C PRO A 33 -16.21 -6.27 8.10
N LEU A 34 -16.73 -7.48 7.88
CA LEU A 34 -15.98 -8.73 8.08
C LEU A 34 -14.81 -8.83 7.09
N ILE A 35 -15.06 -8.50 5.83
CA ILE A 35 -14.03 -8.52 4.77
C ILE A 35 -12.94 -7.49 5.08
N PHE A 36 -13.30 -6.28 5.50
CA PHE A 36 -12.31 -5.29 5.93
C PHE A 36 -11.48 -5.78 7.11
N ALA A 37 -12.09 -6.34 8.15
CA ALA A 37 -11.36 -6.86 9.31
C ALA A 37 -10.40 -8.00 8.94
N LEU A 38 -10.88 -8.92 8.09
CA LEU A 38 -10.14 -10.10 7.67
C LEU A 38 -9.02 -9.77 6.67
N VAL A 39 -9.18 -8.73 5.85
CA VAL A 39 -8.16 -8.30 4.88
C VAL A 39 -7.16 -7.35 5.52
N LEU A 40 -7.60 -6.37 6.32
CA LEU A 40 -6.71 -5.34 6.87
C LEU A 40 -5.63 -5.93 7.76
N THR A 41 -5.97 -6.89 8.61
CA THR A 41 -5.02 -7.51 9.54
C THR A 41 -3.83 -8.16 8.81
N PRO A 42 -4.03 -9.16 7.92
CA PRO A 42 -2.92 -9.76 7.16
C PRO A 42 -2.23 -8.75 6.23
N LEU A 43 -2.97 -7.78 5.70
CA LEU A 43 -2.41 -6.72 4.88
C LEU A 43 -1.45 -5.82 5.68
N MET A 44 -1.77 -5.48 6.93
CA MET A 44 -0.90 -4.69 7.80
C MET A 44 0.36 -5.47 8.22
N PHE A 45 0.21 -6.77 8.53
CA PHE A 45 1.35 -7.61 8.87
C PHE A 45 2.30 -7.78 7.68
N THR A 46 1.79 -8.07 6.50
CA THR A 46 2.62 -8.22 5.29
C THR A 46 3.04 -6.89 4.67
N GLY A 47 2.43 -5.78 5.09
CA GLY A 47 2.64 -4.44 4.53
C GLY A 47 3.81 -3.69 5.15
N CYS A 48 4.70 -4.34 5.90
CA CYS A 48 5.82 -3.70 6.58
C CYS A 48 5.41 -2.47 7.41
N THR A 49 4.19 -2.45 7.96
CA THR A 49 3.69 -1.32 8.75
C THR A 49 4.42 -1.24 10.09
N PHE A 50 4.68 -2.39 10.70
CA PHE A 50 5.28 -2.47 12.04
C PHE A 50 6.81 -2.62 12.04
N TYR A 51 7.42 -2.91 10.90
CA TYR A 51 8.86 -3.14 10.77
C TYR A 51 9.39 -2.64 9.41
N PRO A 52 10.66 -2.21 9.30
CA PRO A 52 11.24 -1.78 8.02
C PRO A 52 11.42 -2.97 7.06
N TRP A 53 11.22 -2.76 5.76
CA TRP A 53 11.36 -3.84 4.78
C TRP A 53 12.77 -4.46 4.77
N ALA A 54 13.82 -3.65 5.02
CA ALA A 54 15.20 -4.12 5.08
C ALA A 54 15.49 -5.08 6.24
N SER A 55 14.71 -5.05 7.34
CA SER A 55 14.92 -5.96 8.47
C SER A 55 14.52 -7.41 8.15
N LEU A 56 13.74 -7.64 7.09
CA LEU A 56 13.35 -8.96 6.63
C LEU A 56 14.45 -9.72 5.88
N GLY A 57 15.68 -9.19 5.79
CA GLY A 57 16.78 -9.82 5.05
C GLY A 57 17.12 -11.25 5.49
N ALA A 58 16.81 -11.62 6.74
CA ALA A 58 16.97 -12.98 7.25
C ALA A 58 15.90 -13.97 6.71
N ILE A 59 14.71 -13.48 6.32
CA ILE A 59 13.56 -14.27 5.89
C ILE A 59 13.18 -13.86 4.46
N LYS A 60 14.05 -14.18 3.50
CA LYS A 60 13.96 -13.70 2.11
C LYS A 60 12.65 -14.05 1.40
N TRP A 61 12.08 -15.24 1.64
CA TRP A 61 10.82 -15.63 1.02
C TRP A 61 9.69 -14.69 1.44
N PHE A 62 9.64 -14.32 2.72
CA PHE A 62 8.63 -13.41 3.26
C PHE A 62 8.89 -11.98 2.78
N GLN A 63 10.15 -11.57 2.70
CA GLN A 63 10.56 -10.29 2.12
C GLN A 63 10.09 -10.11 0.66
N ILE A 64 10.04 -11.19 -0.12
CA ILE A 64 9.51 -11.16 -1.49
C ILE A 64 7.98 -11.07 -1.48
N VAL A 65 7.31 -11.80 -0.59
CA VAL A 65 5.84 -11.74 -0.46
C VAL A 65 5.36 -10.32 -0.14
N THR A 66 6.07 -9.60 0.73
CA THR A 66 5.69 -8.22 1.09
C THR A 66 5.78 -7.25 -0.09
N LEU A 67 6.57 -7.54 -1.14
CA LEU A 67 6.66 -6.69 -2.34
C LEU A 67 5.40 -6.71 -3.22
N PHE A 68 4.52 -7.70 -3.06
CA PHE A 68 3.22 -7.72 -3.74
C PHE A 68 2.17 -6.85 -3.02
N ASN A 69 2.46 -6.42 -1.81
CA ASN A 69 1.54 -5.64 -1.01
C ASN A 69 1.77 -4.13 -1.23
N PRO A 70 0.79 -3.38 -1.77
CA PRO A 70 0.91 -1.94 -1.97
C PRO A 70 1.19 -1.17 -0.67
N LEU A 71 0.73 -1.70 0.47
CA LEU A 71 0.94 -1.12 1.79
C LEU A 71 2.42 -1.12 2.21
N THR A 72 3.23 -2.07 1.71
CA THR A 72 4.69 -2.08 1.91
C THR A 72 5.33 -0.81 1.38
N TYR A 73 4.96 -0.40 0.16
CA TYR A 73 5.48 0.80 -0.46
C TYR A 73 4.96 2.07 0.24
N ALA A 74 3.71 2.05 0.70
CA ALA A 74 3.17 3.15 1.51
C ALA A 74 3.95 3.33 2.82
N ALA A 75 4.16 2.25 3.58
CA ALA A 75 4.89 2.28 4.85
C ALA A 75 6.35 2.72 4.65
N GLU A 76 7.03 2.17 3.65
CA GLU A 76 8.44 2.49 3.36
C GLU A 76 8.61 3.91 2.80
N GLY A 77 7.69 4.38 1.95
CA GLY A 77 7.68 5.76 1.47
C GLY A 77 7.48 6.76 2.61
N MET A 78 6.52 6.49 3.50
CA MET A 78 6.29 7.33 4.68
C MET A 78 7.49 7.32 5.62
N ARG A 79 8.14 6.17 5.85
CA ARG A 79 9.40 6.10 6.61
C ARG A 79 10.50 6.95 5.96
N TYR A 80 10.70 6.82 4.65
CA TYR A 80 11.69 7.60 3.92
C TYR A 80 11.46 9.11 4.07
N ALA A 81 10.19 9.56 4.06
CA ALA A 81 9.85 10.98 4.13
C ALA A 81 9.82 11.56 5.56
N MET A 82 9.52 10.74 6.57
CA MET A 82 9.34 11.19 7.96
C MET A 82 10.54 10.93 8.87
N VAL A 83 11.35 9.89 8.60
CA VAL A 83 12.46 9.52 9.47
C VAL A 83 13.71 10.31 9.08
N PRO A 84 14.21 11.22 9.94
CA PRO A 84 15.46 11.91 9.66
C PRO A 84 16.64 10.91 9.71
N PRO A 85 17.71 11.14 8.92
CA PRO A 85 18.89 10.27 8.92
C PRO A 85 19.55 10.28 10.30
N LEU A 86 19.81 9.10 10.86
CA LEU A 86 20.56 8.94 12.11
C LEU A 86 22.05 8.87 11.78
N HIS A 87 22.87 9.73 12.39
CA HIS A 87 24.33 9.78 12.15
C HIS A 87 24.72 9.92 10.67
N GLY A 88 23.93 10.67 9.89
CA GLY A 88 24.18 10.88 8.46
C GLY A 88 23.84 9.69 7.56
N GLN A 89 23.43 8.55 8.13
CA GLN A 89 22.97 7.40 7.36
C GLN A 89 21.43 7.41 7.30
N PRO A 90 20.82 7.40 6.09
CA PRO A 90 19.39 7.23 5.97
C PRO A 90 19.00 5.83 6.48
N LEU A 91 17.80 5.74 7.06
CA LEU A 91 17.23 4.44 7.42
C LEU A 91 17.21 3.54 6.18
N PRO A 92 17.58 2.25 6.27
CA PRO A 92 17.55 1.36 5.13
C PRO A 92 16.08 1.09 4.74
N THR A 93 15.55 1.92 3.85
CA THR A 93 14.21 1.78 3.26
C THR A 93 14.33 1.30 1.82
N LEU A 94 13.23 0.80 1.28
CA LEU A 94 13.11 0.59 -0.17
C LEU A 94 13.46 1.87 -0.94
N ALA A 95 14.11 1.71 -2.10
CA ALA A 95 14.49 2.84 -2.93
C ALA A 95 13.24 3.61 -3.38
N ILE A 96 13.24 4.94 -3.18
CA ILE A 96 12.05 5.79 -3.35
C ILE A 96 11.47 5.71 -4.78
N GLY A 97 12.32 5.51 -5.80
CA GLY A 97 11.85 5.32 -7.18
C GLY A 97 10.97 4.08 -7.34
N TRP A 98 11.33 2.96 -6.70
CA TRP A 98 10.52 1.74 -6.70
C TRP A 98 9.23 1.90 -5.90
N VAL A 99 9.29 2.62 -4.78
CA VAL A 99 8.12 2.95 -3.98
C VAL A 99 7.09 3.73 -4.80
N LEU A 100 7.53 4.81 -5.46
CA LEU A 100 6.64 5.65 -6.27
C LEU A 100 6.08 4.87 -7.47
N LEU A 101 6.92 4.10 -8.16
CA LEU A 101 6.50 3.28 -9.30
C LEU A 101 5.44 2.26 -8.88
N ALA A 102 5.67 1.54 -7.77
CA ALA A 102 4.75 0.54 -7.28
C ALA A 102 3.43 1.14 -6.79
N LEU A 103 3.46 2.29 -6.09
CA LEU A 103 2.26 2.99 -5.66
C LEU A 103 1.44 3.53 -6.84
N CYS A 104 2.09 4.14 -7.84
CA CYS A 104 1.42 4.58 -9.07
C CYS A 104 0.81 3.41 -9.84
N ALA A 105 1.55 2.31 -10.00
CA ALA A 105 1.04 1.11 -10.64
C ALA A 105 -0.17 0.54 -9.88
N SER A 106 -0.07 0.45 -8.55
CA SER A 106 -1.16 -0.01 -7.69
C SER A 106 -2.40 0.87 -7.81
N PHE A 107 -2.23 2.20 -7.82
CA PHE A 107 -3.32 3.14 -8.03
C PHE A 107 -4.03 2.91 -9.36
N VAL A 108 -3.29 2.84 -10.46
CA VAL A 108 -3.86 2.63 -11.80
C VAL A 108 -4.60 1.30 -11.89
N LEU A 109 -3.99 0.22 -11.38
CA LEU A 109 -4.58 -1.12 -11.41
C LEU A 109 -5.84 -1.21 -10.56
N CYS A 110 -5.81 -0.71 -9.31
CA CYS A 110 -6.96 -0.73 -8.42
C CYS A 110 -8.08 0.20 -8.89
N LEU A 111 -7.75 1.39 -9.40
CA LEU A 111 -8.76 2.31 -9.92
C LEU A 111 -9.45 1.71 -11.15
N TRP A 112 -8.68 1.19 -12.09
CA TRP A 112 -9.23 0.52 -13.28
C TRP A 112 -10.08 -0.69 -12.92
N GLY A 113 -9.59 -1.56 -12.03
CA GLY A 113 -10.34 -2.71 -11.54
C GLY A 113 -11.62 -2.30 -10.82
N GLY A 114 -11.55 -1.31 -9.92
CA GLY A 114 -12.68 -0.80 -9.16
C GLY A 114 -13.76 -0.18 -10.05
N LEU A 115 -13.37 0.62 -11.04
CA LEU A 115 -14.30 1.20 -12.02
C LEU A 115 -14.97 0.10 -12.87
N LYS A 116 -14.22 -0.91 -13.30
CA LYS A 116 -14.76 -2.04 -14.06
C LYS A 116 -15.75 -2.86 -13.23
N LEU A 117 -15.44 -3.15 -11.97
CA LEU A 117 -16.36 -3.85 -11.07
C LEU A 117 -17.60 -3.01 -10.79
N PHE A 118 -17.43 -1.71 -10.52
CA PHE A 118 -18.54 -0.79 -10.31
C PHE A 118 -19.49 -0.77 -11.50
N HIS A 119 -18.96 -0.59 -12.72
CA HIS A 119 -19.76 -0.59 -13.93
C HIS A 119 -20.55 -1.89 -14.11
N ARG A 120 -19.90 -3.05 -13.91
CA ARG A 120 -20.58 -4.35 -13.98
C ARG A 120 -21.72 -4.47 -12.96
N ARG A 121 -21.54 -3.92 -11.76
CA ARG A 121 -22.53 -4.01 -10.68
C ARG A 121 -23.72 -3.07 -10.86
N VAL A 122 -23.55 -1.97 -11.60
CA VAL A 122 -24.60 -0.97 -11.84
C VAL A 122 -25.41 -1.31 -13.10
N VAL A 123 -24.78 -1.90 -14.11
CA VAL A 123 -25.43 -2.21 -15.41
C VAL A 123 -26.07 -3.60 -15.44
N SER A 124 -25.69 -4.52 -14.53
CA SER A 124 -26.33 -5.84 -14.36
C SER A 124 -27.46 -5.77 -13.36
#